data_AF-A0A8J7J7P6-F1
#
_entry.id   AF-A0A8J7J7P6-F1
#
_cell.length_a   1.000
_cell.length_b   1.000
_cell.length_c   1.000
_cell.angle_alpha   90.00
_cell.angle_beta   90.00
_cell.angle_gamma   90.00
#
_symmetry.space_group_name_H-M   'P 1'
#
loop_
_entity.id
_entity.type
_entity.pdbx_description
1 polymer ?
#
loop_
_entity_poly.entity_id
_entity_poly.type
_entity_poly.pdbx_seq_one_letter_code
_entity_poly.pdbx_strand_id
1 'polypeptide(L)'
;MNFPNWNALADRALEGECLEREAARAVLHAPDDVLLDQLAAAYRVRRHYWGNRVRFHFLLNAQSGLCPEDCHYCSQSKISSAEIEKYPLMAKEKILSAAERAASLNAGTFCFVISGRSPNDSTLGKVVEAVREIKQTSDLKVCACLGLLSEEQTRQLADAGVDRVNHNLNTSEDYHPNICNTHTWRDRATTLKNVKAAGITTCSGGIIGMGESDDDIIDLALQLRELKVTSVPINFLIPIPGTPFARLNELNPRRCLRVLCLFRFLLPSQEIRIAGGREVHLRSLQPLGLYPANSIFVGDYLTTPGQAARRDLEMLQDAGFILEAPDGSPLDSKIPLNRLS
;
A
#
# COMPACT_ATOMS: atom_id res chain seq x y z
N MET A 1 30.41 15.78 4.06
CA MET A 1 29.87 15.33 2.76
C MET A 1 28.93 16.41 2.27
N ASN A 2 29.01 16.81 1.00
CA ASN A 2 28.01 17.72 0.42
C ASN A 2 26.77 16.88 0.10
N PHE A 3 25.72 17.00 0.91
CA PHE A 3 24.42 16.42 0.60
C PHE A 3 23.73 17.24 -0.50
N PRO A 4 22.85 16.61 -1.31
CA PRO A 4 22.11 17.36 -2.31
C PRO A 4 21.21 18.39 -1.63
N ASN A 5 20.98 19.50 -2.32
CA ASN A 5 19.98 20.45 -1.88
C ASN A 5 18.59 19.80 -2.00
N TRP A 6 17.97 19.46 -0.87
CA TRP A 6 16.67 18.78 -0.83
C TRP A 6 15.58 19.57 -1.55
N ASN A 7 15.63 20.90 -1.49
CA ASN A 7 14.68 21.75 -2.21
C ASN A 7 14.85 21.67 -3.72
N ALA A 8 16.09 21.55 -4.22
CA ALA A 8 16.34 21.32 -5.63
C ALA A 8 15.83 19.94 -6.09
N LEU A 9 15.92 18.90 -5.24
CA LEU A 9 15.29 17.60 -5.56
C LEU A 9 13.76 17.70 -5.63
N ALA A 10 13.15 18.49 -4.75
CA ALA A 10 11.72 18.74 -4.80
C ALA A 10 11.32 19.51 -6.07
N ASP A 11 12.11 20.50 -6.50
CA ASP A 11 11.86 21.26 -7.73
C ASP A 11 11.89 20.34 -8.96
N ARG A 12 12.93 19.51 -9.09
CA ARG A 12 13.05 18.50 -10.15
C ARG A 12 11.88 17.51 -10.15
N ALA A 13 11.46 17.04 -8.97
CA ALA A 13 10.31 16.14 -8.84
C ALA A 13 9.01 16.81 -9.29
N LEU A 14 8.81 18.10 -8.98
CA LEU A 14 7.65 18.88 -9.42
C LEU A 14 7.65 19.17 -10.93
N GLU A 15 8.83 19.28 -11.54
CA GLU A 15 9.02 19.38 -12.99
C GLU A 15 8.81 18.02 -13.70
N GLY A 16 8.58 16.95 -12.93
CA GLY A 16 8.38 15.61 -13.47
C GLY A 16 9.68 14.91 -13.87
N GLU A 17 10.84 15.45 -13.52
CA GLU A 17 12.12 14.80 -13.78
C GLU A 17 12.27 13.53 -12.95
N CYS A 18 13.05 12.58 -13.47
CA CYS A 18 13.48 11.44 -12.67
C CYS A 18 14.79 11.81 -11.99
N LEU A 19 14.87 11.60 -10.67
CA LEU A 19 16.12 11.82 -9.97
C LEU A 19 17.19 10.84 -10.48
N GLU A 20 18.42 11.33 -10.55
CA GLU A 20 19.58 10.48 -10.79
C GLU A 20 19.79 9.52 -9.63
N ARG A 21 20.33 8.33 -9.92
CA ARG A 21 20.51 7.26 -8.92
C ARG A 21 21.36 7.72 -7.73
N GLU A 22 22.42 8.50 -7.96
CA GLU A 22 23.25 9.04 -6.89
C GLU A 22 22.48 9.97 -5.94
N ALA A 23 21.59 10.81 -6.48
CA ALA A 23 20.72 11.66 -5.66
C ALA A 23 19.70 10.81 -4.86
N ALA A 24 19.15 9.76 -5.48
CA ALA A 24 18.25 8.81 -4.82
C ALA A 24 18.94 8.07 -3.65
N ARG A 25 20.18 7.59 -3.86
CA ARG A 25 21.01 7.00 -2.78
C ARG A 25 21.27 8.01 -1.67
N ALA A 26 21.60 9.25 -2.03
CA ALA A 26 21.87 10.30 -1.05
C ALA A 26 20.65 10.58 -0.16
N VAL A 27 19.41 10.44 -0.65
CA VAL A 27 18.19 10.53 0.18
C VAL A 27 18.18 9.45 1.26
N LEU A 28 18.55 8.21 0.92
CA LEU A 28 18.52 7.08 1.84
C LEU A 28 19.68 7.07 2.85
N HIS A 29 20.85 7.57 2.45
CA HIS A 29 22.08 7.60 3.26
C HIS A 29 22.31 8.91 4.03
N ALA A 30 21.42 9.89 3.90
CA ALA A 30 21.56 11.18 4.57
C ALA A 30 21.66 11.02 6.11
N PRO A 31 22.45 11.85 6.81
CA PRO A 31 22.58 11.83 8.26
C PRO A 31 21.27 12.23 8.95
N ASP A 32 21.18 11.95 10.25
CA ASP A 32 19.93 12.11 11.02
C ASP A 32 19.54 13.57 11.29
N ASP A 33 20.51 14.49 11.30
CA ASP A 33 20.31 15.93 11.51
C ASP A 33 19.56 16.62 10.36
N VAL A 34 19.59 16.08 9.14
CA VAL A 34 18.91 16.66 7.96
C VAL A 34 17.55 16.03 7.66
N LEU A 35 17.08 15.08 8.47
CA LEU A 35 15.82 14.36 8.20
C LEU A 35 14.60 15.29 8.10
N LEU A 36 14.55 16.34 8.94
CA LEU A 36 13.46 17.32 8.88
C LEU A 36 13.50 18.15 7.60
N ASP A 37 14.68 18.47 7.08
CA ASP A 37 14.82 19.17 5.80
C ASP A 37 14.35 18.30 4.63
N GLN A 38 14.66 16.99 4.67
CA GLN A 38 14.17 16.03 3.68
C GLN A 38 12.64 15.93 3.70
N LEU A 39 12.05 15.83 4.89
CA LEU A 39 10.59 15.78 5.05
C LEU A 39 9.92 17.08 4.58
N ALA A 40 10.51 18.24 4.90
CA ALA A 40 10.01 19.53 4.44
C ALA A 40 10.01 19.62 2.90
N ALA A 41 11.09 19.18 2.25
CA ALA A 41 11.19 19.13 0.80
C ALA A 41 10.19 18.13 0.18
N ALA A 42 10.07 16.92 0.72
CA ALA A 42 9.10 15.93 0.25
C ALA A 42 7.65 16.42 0.44
N TYR A 43 7.37 17.15 1.52
CA TYR A 43 6.07 17.75 1.77
C TYR A 43 5.70 18.81 0.74
N ARG A 44 6.66 19.59 0.20
CA ARG A 44 6.39 20.51 -0.92
C ARG A 44 5.81 19.75 -2.12
N VAL A 45 6.44 18.62 -2.49
CA VAL A 45 5.98 17.77 -3.60
C VAL A 45 4.60 17.18 -3.28
N ARG A 46 4.45 16.56 -2.10
CA ARG A 46 3.18 15.97 -1.67
C ARG A 46 2.04 17.00 -1.68
N ARG A 47 2.28 18.19 -1.13
CA ARG A 47 1.28 19.27 -1.03
C ARG A 47 0.86 19.81 -2.39
N HIS A 48 1.76 19.86 -3.37
CA HIS A 48 1.42 20.28 -4.72
C HIS A 48 0.33 19.38 -5.35
N TYR A 49 0.46 18.05 -5.24
CA TYR A 49 -0.48 17.11 -5.84
C TYR A 49 -1.69 16.77 -4.95
N TRP A 50 -1.49 16.70 -3.63
CA TRP A 50 -2.47 16.13 -2.69
C TRP A 50 -2.96 17.13 -1.64
N GLY A 51 -2.42 18.36 -1.60
CA GLY A 51 -2.75 19.34 -0.58
C GLY A 51 -2.48 18.79 0.81
N ASN A 52 -3.46 18.92 1.71
CA ASN A 52 -3.46 18.34 3.06
C ASN A 52 -4.33 17.08 3.21
N ARG A 53 -4.81 16.52 2.09
CA ARG A 53 -5.71 15.38 2.11
C ARG A 53 -4.97 14.09 2.43
N VAL A 54 -5.58 13.23 3.24
CA VAL A 54 -5.14 11.87 3.51
C VAL A 54 -6.32 10.94 3.24
N ARG A 55 -6.10 9.89 2.45
CA ARG A 55 -7.13 8.89 2.16
C ARG A 55 -7.03 7.70 3.12
N PHE A 56 -8.16 7.27 3.65
CA PHE A 56 -8.26 6.00 4.38
C PHE A 56 -8.61 4.84 3.45
N HIS A 57 -7.88 3.74 3.62
CA HIS A 57 -8.22 2.45 3.03
C HIS A 57 -8.64 1.49 4.13
N PHE A 58 -9.76 0.81 3.94
CA PHE A 58 -10.17 -0.28 4.81
C PHE A 58 -9.85 -1.61 4.15
N LEU A 59 -9.28 -2.57 4.88
CA LEU A 59 -8.91 -3.88 4.35
C LEU A 59 -9.72 -4.98 5.01
N LEU A 60 -10.32 -5.86 4.20
CA LEU A 60 -10.89 -7.13 4.62
C LEU A 60 -10.00 -8.28 4.14
N ASN A 61 -9.51 -9.10 5.07
CA ASN A 61 -8.95 -10.41 4.75
C ASN A 61 -10.11 -11.38 4.47
N ALA A 62 -10.56 -11.47 3.22
CA ALA A 62 -11.75 -12.22 2.83
C ALA A 62 -11.48 -13.73 2.71
N GLN A 63 -10.23 -14.15 2.60
CA GLN A 63 -9.81 -15.55 2.64
C GLN A 63 -8.41 -15.62 3.27
N SER A 64 -8.23 -16.48 4.27
CA SER A 64 -6.99 -16.55 5.05
C SER A 64 -6.38 -17.94 5.06
N GLY A 65 -5.05 -18.00 4.90
CA GLY A 65 -4.28 -19.23 4.80
C GLY A 65 -4.46 -19.94 3.46
N LEU A 66 -4.09 -21.23 3.39
CA LEU A 66 -4.28 -22.07 2.18
C LEU A 66 -3.58 -21.53 0.90
N CYS A 67 -2.55 -20.70 1.05
CA CYS A 67 -1.82 -20.15 -0.09
C CYS A 67 -0.75 -21.14 -0.58
N PRO A 68 -0.69 -21.50 -1.87
CA PRO A 68 0.31 -22.40 -2.41
C PRO A 68 1.67 -21.73 -2.68
N GLU A 69 1.74 -20.41 -2.50
CA GLU A 69 2.94 -19.61 -2.76
C GLU A 69 3.92 -19.67 -1.58
N ASP A 70 5.21 -19.50 -1.89
CA ASP A 70 6.33 -19.60 -0.97
C ASP A 70 6.92 -18.24 -0.57
N CYS A 71 6.10 -17.18 -0.52
CA CYS A 71 6.57 -15.86 -0.11
C CYS A 71 7.18 -15.87 1.32
N HIS A 72 8.47 -15.61 1.43
CA HIS A 72 9.27 -15.75 2.67
C HIS A 72 8.86 -14.80 3.81
N TYR A 73 8.19 -13.70 3.49
CA TYR A 73 7.67 -12.71 4.44
C TYR A 73 6.24 -13.02 4.93
N CYS A 74 5.52 -13.94 4.27
CA CYS A 74 4.08 -14.07 4.43
C CYS A 74 3.71 -15.19 5.40
N SER A 75 2.98 -14.85 6.46
CA SER A 75 2.42 -15.80 7.44
C SER A 75 1.43 -16.79 6.83
N GLN A 76 0.84 -16.48 5.67
CA GLN A 76 -0.12 -17.34 4.99
C GLN A 76 0.51 -18.29 3.97
N SER A 77 1.83 -18.19 3.76
CA SER A 77 2.58 -19.00 2.79
C SER A 77 2.57 -20.50 3.16
N LYS A 78 2.64 -21.38 2.15
CA LYS A 78 2.74 -22.84 2.37
C LYS A 78 3.97 -23.27 3.18
N ILE A 79 5.03 -22.46 3.19
CA ILE A 79 6.27 -22.75 3.92
C ILE A 79 6.31 -22.08 5.30
N SER A 80 5.27 -21.34 5.68
CA SER A 80 5.19 -20.72 7.00
C SER A 80 4.55 -21.66 8.02
N SER A 81 5.11 -21.66 9.23
CA SER A 81 4.53 -22.29 10.42
C SER A 81 3.83 -21.30 11.34
N ALA A 82 3.59 -20.06 10.89
CA ALA A 82 2.93 -19.05 11.70
C ALA A 82 1.52 -19.49 12.12
N GLU A 83 1.17 -19.22 13.37
CA GLU A 83 -0.17 -19.46 13.89
C GLU A 83 -1.12 -18.37 13.40
N ILE A 84 -1.96 -18.71 12.42
CA ILE A 84 -2.97 -17.82 11.84
C ILE A 84 -4.31 -18.52 11.76
N GLU A 85 -5.39 -17.74 11.81
CA GLU A 85 -6.72 -18.25 11.52
C GLU A 85 -6.83 -18.57 10.02
N LYS A 86 -7.34 -19.76 9.70
CA LYS A 86 -7.49 -20.26 8.32
C LYS A 86 -8.97 -20.45 8.01
N TYR A 87 -9.42 -19.85 6.92
CA TYR A 87 -10.81 -19.95 6.47
C TYR A 87 -10.91 -19.75 4.95
N PRO A 88 -11.87 -20.41 4.29
CA PRO A 88 -12.14 -20.19 2.87
C PRO A 88 -12.71 -18.79 2.64
N LEU A 89 -12.92 -18.43 1.37
CA LEU A 89 -13.61 -17.18 1.01
C LEU A 89 -14.89 -17.01 1.85
N MET A 90 -14.97 -15.87 2.54
CA MET A 90 -16.13 -15.52 3.37
C MET A 90 -17.42 -15.47 2.56
N ALA A 91 -18.54 -15.72 3.26
CA ALA A 91 -19.87 -15.52 2.68
C ALA A 91 -20.06 -14.08 2.22
N LYS A 92 -20.82 -13.88 1.14
CA LYS A 92 -21.02 -12.57 0.52
C LYS A 92 -21.54 -11.54 1.52
N GLU A 93 -22.45 -11.94 2.40
CA GLU A 93 -23.07 -11.10 3.42
C GLU A 93 -22.03 -10.52 4.40
N LYS A 94 -20.98 -11.29 4.73
CA LYS A 94 -19.87 -10.79 5.55
C LYS A 94 -19.01 -9.76 4.80
N ILE A 95 -18.81 -9.95 3.50
CA ILE A 95 -18.08 -8.99 2.66
C ILE A 95 -18.86 -7.67 2.56
N LEU A 96 -20.18 -7.74 2.36
CA LEU A 96 -21.06 -6.57 2.31
C LEU A 96 -21.07 -5.82 3.64
N SER A 97 -21.21 -6.52 4.76
CA SER A 97 -21.15 -5.92 6.10
C SER A 97 -19.80 -5.22 6.36
N ALA A 98 -18.69 -5.79 5.88
CA ALA A 98 -17.38 -5.16 5.97
C ALA A 98 -17.29 -3.91 5.08
N ALA A 99 -17.91 -3.91 3.90
CA ALA A 99 -18.01 -2.72 3.05
C ALA A 99 -18.85 -1.61 3.71
N GLU A 100 -19.98 -1.94 4.33
CA GLU A 100 -20.77 -0.98 5.13
C GLU A 100 -19.95 -0.38 6.28
N ARG A 101 -19.15 -1.20 6.96
CA ARG A 101 -18.21 -0.72 7.98
C ARG A 101 -17.14 0.20 7.39
N ALA A 102 -16.59 -0.11 6.22
CA ALA A 102 -15.65 0.77 5.55
C ALA A 102 -16.27 2.14 5.24
N ALA A 103 -17.53 2.15 4.78
CA ALA A 103 -18.27 3.38 4.53
C ALA A 103 -18.53 4.18 5.82
N SER A 104 -18.91 3.53 6.93
CA SER A 104 -19.14 4.22 8.20
C SER A 104 -17.87 4.84 8.78
N LEU A 105 -16.70 4.25 8.48
CA LEU A 105 -15.39 4.79 8.82
C LEU A 105 -14.90 5.90 7.88
N ASN A 106 -15.71 6.28 6.88
CA ASN A 106 -15.32 7.18 5.79
C ASN A 106 -14.04 6.72 5.07
N ALA A 107 -13.84 5.41 4.96
CA ALA A 107 -12.77 4.89 4.11
C ALA A 107 -13.08 5.28 2.66
N GLY A 108 -12.15 5.96 2.00
CA GLY A 108 -12.31 6.31 0.58
C GLY A 108 -12.24 5.09 -0.33
N THR A 109 -11.76 3.93 0.17
CA THR A 109 -11.64 2.69 -0.59
C THR A 109 -11.76 1.48 0.32
N PHE A 110 -12.61 0.53 -0.08
CA PHE A 110 -12.72 -0.80 0.49
C PHE A 110 -11.85 -1.78 -0.30
N CYS A 111 -10.86 -2.36 0.37
CA CYS A 111 -9.96 -3.36 -0.19
C CYS A 111 -10.37 -4.73 0.35
N PHE A 112 -10.70 -5.69 -0.51
CA PHE A 112 -10.87 -7.08 -0.09
C PHE A 112 -9.78 -7.94 -0.70
N VAL A 113 -9.22 -8.83 0.13
CA VAL A 113 -8.04 -9.62 -0.18
C VAL A 113 -8.36 -11.09 -0.02
N ILE A 114 -7.94 -11.89 -1.00
CA ILE A 114 -7.94 -13.35 -0.85
C ILE A 114 -6.49 -13.84 -0.83
N SER A 115 -6.25 -14.88 -0.05
CA SER A 115 -5.03 -15.68 -0.15
C SER A 115 -5.02 -16.53 -1.43
N GLY A 116 -3.84 -16.93 -1.88
CA GLY A 116 -3.70 -17.83 -3.03
C GLY A 116 -2.92 -17.23 -4.20
N ARG A 117 -2.73 -18.04 -5.24
CA ARG A 117 -2.00 -17.66 -6.45
C ARG A 117 -2.83 -16.79 -7.38
N SER A 118 -4.05 -17.22 -7.66
CA SER A 118 -4.99 -16.65 -8.63
C SER A 118 -6.38 -17.22 -8.29
N PRO A 119 -7.48 -16.47 -8.48
CA PRO A 119 -8.82 -17.02 -8.24
C PRO A 119 -9.18 -18.01 -9.36
N ASN A 120 -9.85 -19.10 -8.99
CA ASN A 120 -10.58 -19.91 -9.98
C ASN A 120 -11.92 -19.24 -10.35
N ASP A 121 -12.59 -19.75 -11.39
CA ASP A 121 -13.83 -19.17 -11.91
C ASP A 121 -14.93 -19.05 -10.85
N SER A 122 -15.06 -20.05 -9.96
CA SER A 122 -16.05 -20.00 -8.87
C SER A 122 -15.75 -18.89 -7.87
N THR A 123 -14.47 -18.71 -7.51
CA THR A 123 -14.03 -17.66 -6.58
C THR A 123 -14.20 -16.29 -7.23
N LEU A 124 -13.80 -16.15 -8.50
CA LEU A 124 -13.93 -14.91 -9.25
C LEU A 124 -15.40 -14.52 -9.43
N GLY A 125 -16.29 -15.47 -9.73
CA GLY A 125 -17.73 -15.23 -9.85
C GLY A 125 -18.33 -14.66 -8.57
N LYS A 126 -18.02 -15.26 -7.41
CA LYS A 126 -18.46 -14.75 -6.09
C LYS A 126 -17.93 -13.35 -5.81
N VAL A 127 -16.68 -13.09 -6.19
CA VAL A 127 -16.07 -11.75 -6.07
C VAL A 127 -16.81 -10.74 -6.94
N VAL A 128 -17.08 -11.06 -8.20
CA VAL A 128 -17.81 -10.19 -9.14
C VAL A 128 -19.21 -9.87 -8.63
N GLU A 129 -19.93 -10.86 -8.09
CA GLU A 129 -21.25 -10.66 -7.48
C GLU A 129 -21.18 -9.71 -6.28
N ALA A 130 -20.23 -9.90 -5.37
CA ALA A 130 -20.06 -9.03 -4.20
C ALA A 130 -19.72 -7.59 -4.64
N VAL A 131 -18.83 -7.40 -5.61
CA VAL A 131 -18.47 -6.08 -6.12
C VAL A 131 -19.69 -5.36 -6.69
N ARG A 132 -20.48 -6.03 -7.55
CA ARG A 132 -21.68 -5.42 -8.15
C ARG A 132 -22.67 -4.94 -7.10
N GLU A 133 -22.89 -5.72 -6.06
CA GLU A 133 -23.81 -5.37 -4.98
C GLU A 133 -23.28 -4.20 -4.12
N ILE A 134 -21.98 -4.15 -3.84
CA ILE A 134 -21.36 -2.99 -3.18
C ILE A 134 -21.53 -1.73 -4.03
N LYS A 135 -21.27 -1.80 -5.34
CA LYS A 135 -21.39 -0.64 -6.24
C LYS A 135 -22.84 -0.14 -6.39
N GLN A 136 -23.84 -0.98 -6.11
CA GLN A 136 -25.25 -0.59 -6.12
C GLN A 136 -25.70 0.08 -4.82
N THR A 137 -25.00 -0.19 -3.71
CA THR A 137 -25.42 0.20 -2.35
C THR A 137 -24.50 1.23 -1.70
N SER A 138 -23.36 1.55 -2.33
CA SER A 138 -22.34 2.44 -1.76
C SER A 138 -21.51 3.15 -2.82
N ASP A 139 -21.11 4.39 -2.53
CA ASP A 139 -20.14 5.17 -3.33
C ASP A 139 -18.67 4.77 -3.07
N LEU A 140 -18.44 3.72 -2.28
CA LEU A 140 -17.11 3.21 -2.01
C LEU A 140 -16.39 2.84 -3.31
N LYS A 141 -15.11 3.22 -3.39
CA LYS A 141 -14.19 2.60 -4.34
C LYS A 141 -13.87 1.19 -3.87
N VAL A 142 -13.92 0.23 -4.78
CA VAL A 142 -13.62 -1.17 -4.50
C VAL A 142 -12.25 -1.54 -5.06
N CYS A 143 -11.40 -2.11 -4.21
CA CYS A 143 -10.06 -2.56 -4.54
C CYS A 143 -9.95 -4.07 -4.35
N ALA A 144 -9.68 -4.81 -5.42
CA ALA A 144 -9.54 -6.27 -5.39
C ALA A 144 -8.07 -6.68 -5.29
N CYS A 145 -7.72 -7.58 -4.36
CA CYS A 145 -6.39 -8.18 -4.26
C CYS A 145 -6.52 -9.70 -4.34
N LEU A 146 -6.32 -10.26 -5.55
CA LEU A 146 -6.68 -11.64 -5.86
C LEU A 146 -5.50 -12.54 -6.28
N GLY A 147 -4.27 -12.02 -6.24
CA GLY A 147 -3.10 -12.70 -6.81
C GLY A 147 -2.90 -12.36 -8.29
N LEU A 148 -2.32 -13.30 -9.05
CA LEU A 148 -2.03 -13.17 -10.48
C LEU A 148 -3.34 -13.21 -11.27
N LEU A 149 -3.50 -12.29 -12.22
CA LEU A 149 -4.73 -12.17 -13.02
C LEU A 149 -4.42 -12.19 -14.52
N SER A 150 -5.17 -13.02 -15.24
CA SER A 150 -5.19 -13.02 -16.70
C SER A 150 -5.92 -11.79 -17.24
N GLU A 151 -5.73 -11.51 -18.53
CA GLU A 151 -6.44 -10.43 -19.23
C GLU A 151 -7.97 -10.59 -19.14
N GLU A 152 -8.46 -11.82 -19.28
CA GLU A 152 -9.88 -12.14 -19.14
C GLU A 152 -10.41 -11.86 -17.74
N GLN A 153 -9.69 -12.31 -16.71
CA GLN A 153 -10.10 -12.05 -15.31
C GLN A 153 -10.12 -10.55 -15.01
N THR A 154 -9.14 -9.79 -15.52
CA THR A 154 -9.13 -8.33 -15.34
C THR A 154 -10.29 -7.63 -16.07
N ARG A 155 -10.72 -8.10 -17.24
CA ARG A 155 -11.93 -7.59 -17.91
C ARG A 155 -13.19 -7.86 -17.09
N GLN A 156 -13.34 -9.07 -16.56
CA GLN A 156 -14.50 -9.40 -15.72
C GLN A 156 -14.59 -8.51 -14.47
N LEU A 157 -13.45 -8.19 -13.85
CA LEU A 157 -13.39 -7.25 -12.72
C LEU A 157 -13.75 -5.82 -13.14
N ALA A 158 -13.30 -5.36 -14.31
CA ALA A 158 -13.65 -4.05 -14.84
C ALA A 158 -15.17 -3.94 -15.09
N ASP A 159 -15.75 -4.95 -15.74
CA ASP A 159 -17.19 -5.05 -16.02
C ASP A 159 -18.04 -5.12 -14.74
N ALA A 160 -17.47 -5.64 -13.65
CA ALA A 160 -18.11 -5.68 -12.34
C ALA A 160 -18.12 -4.31 -11.63
N GLY A 161 -17.28 -3.37 -12.06
CA GLY A 161 -17.11 -2.07 -11.42
C GLY A 161 -15.99 -2.01 -10.38
N VAL A 162 -14.98 -2.90 -10.48
CA VAL A 162 -13.78 -2.79 -9.64
C VAL A 162 -12.99 -1.54 -10.02
N ASP A 163 -12.84 -0.62 -9.07
CA ASP A 163 -12.12 0.63 -9.29
C ASP A 163 -10.60 0.43 -9.34
N ARG A 164 -10.09 -0.50 -8.50
CA ARG A 164 -8.65 -0.74 -8.29
C ARG A 164 -8.32 -2.22 -8.18
N VAL A 165 -7.14 -2.61 -8.66
CA VAL A 165 -6.56 -3.91 -8.34
C VAL A 165 -5.22 -3.72 -7.64
N ASN A 166 -5.07 -4.35 -6.47
CA ASN A 166 -3.79 -4.42 -5.77
C ASN A 166 -2.98 -5.64 -6.25
N HIS A 167 -1.74 -5.37 -6.67
CA HIS A 167 -0.79 -6.39 -7.05
C HIS A 167 0.66 -5.86 -6.93
N ASN A 168 1.22 -5.88 -5.72
CA ASN A 168 2.54 -5.31 -5.41
C ASN A 168 3.68 -5.92 -6.25
N LEU A 169 4.70 -5.17 -6.65
CA LEU A 169 5.93 -5.81 -7.14
C LEU A 169 6.72 -6.50 -6.01
N ASN A 170 6.44 -6.11 -4.75
CA ASN A 170 7.10 -6.53 -3.52
C ASN A 170 8.52 -5.97 -3.36
N THR A 171 9.39 -6.15 -4.35
CA THR A 171 10.80 -5.67 -4.38
C THR A 171 11.27 -5.47 -5.83
N SER A 172 12.56 -5.20 -6.06
CA SER A 172 13.20 -5.15 -7.38
C SER A 172 13.09 -6.48 -8.13
N GLU A 173 13.32 -6.46 -9.45
CA GLU A 173 13.33 -7.69 -10.25
C GLU A 173 14.50 -8.60 -9.84
N ASP A 174 15.66 -8.01 -9.54
CA ASP A 174 16.89 -8.71 -9.19
C ASP A 174 16.83 -9.36 -7.79
N TYR A 175 16.13 -8.75 -6.83
CA TYR A 175 15.99 -9.28 -5.48
C TYR A 175 14.82 -10.26 -5.33
N HIS A 176 13.85 -10.27 -6.26
CA HIS A 176 12.64 -11.10 -6.18
C HIS A 176 12.90 -12.61 -5.91
N PRO A 177 13.91 -13.26 -6.53
CA PRO A 177 14.20 -14.67 -6.24
C PRO A 177 14.56 -14.97 -4.78
N ASN A 178 15.00 -13.97 -4.00
CA ASN A 178 15.30 -14.14 -2.58
C ASN A 178 14.05 -14.14 -1.69
N ILE A 179 12.88 -13.73 -2.22
CA ILE A 179 11.65 -13.60 -1.44
C ILE A 179 10.55 -14.58 -1.85
N CYS A 180 10.57 -15.11 -3.09
CA CYS A 180 9.56 -16.02 -3.61
C CYS A 180 10.09 -16.74 -4.87
N ASN A 181 9.88 -18.05 -4.97
CA ASN A 181 10.27 -18.86 -6.15
C ASN A 181 9.07 -19.44 -6.90
N THR A 182 7.89 -19.45 -6.28
CA THR A 182 6.66 -19.98 -6.89
C THR A 182 6.10 -19.09 -8.00
N HIS A 183 6.44 -17.82 -8.02
CA HIS A 183 6.16 -16.91 -9.14
C HIS A 183 7.31 -15.93 -9.34
N THR A 184 7.45 -15.40 -10.55
CA THR A 184 8.49 -14.44 -10.91
C THR A 184 8.03 -13.00 -10.69
N TRP A 185 8.96 -12.06 -10.74
CA TRP A 185 8.65 -10.63 -10.81
C TRP A 185 7.86 -10.31 -12.09
N ARG A 186 8.18 -10.95 -13.21
CA ARG A 186 7.51 -10.73 -14.51
C ARG A 186 6.06 -11.18 -14.52
N ASP A 187 5.70 -12.23 -13.78
CA ASP A 187 4.30 -12.63 -13.59
C ASP A 187 3.51 -11.50 -12.93
N ARG A 188 4.11 -10.84 -11.92
CA ARG A 188 3.49 -9.70 -11.24
C ARG A 188 3.37 -8.49 -12.16
N ALA A 189 4.43 -8.16 -12.89
CA ALA A 189 4.40 -7.05 -13.85
C ALA A 189 3.38 -7.28 -14.98
N THR A 190 3.21 -8.52 -15.43
CA THR A 190 2.21 -8.89 -16.45
C THR A 190 0.79 -8.67 -15.91
N THR A 191 0.52 -9.07 -14.66
CA THR A 191 -0.77 -8.79 -14.02
C THR A 191 -1.07 -7.28 -13.99
N LEU A 192 -0.08 -6.44 -13.65
CA LEU A 192 -0.25 -4.99 -13.66
C LEU A 192 -0.53 -4.42 -15.05
N LYS A 193 0.09 -4.97 -16.09
CA LYS A 193 -0.18 -4.61 -17.50
C LYS A 193 -1.62 -4.98 -17.88
N ASN A 194 -2.10 -6.16 -17.49
CA ASN A 194 -3.47 -6.61 -17.74
C ASN A 194 -4.50 -5.69 -17.05
N VAL A 195 -4.28 -5.37 -15.77
CA VAL A 195 -5.14 -4.45 -14.99
C VAL A 195 -5.26 -3.10 -15.69
N LYS A 196 -4.14 -2.54 -16.14
CA LYS A 196 -4.10 -1.26 -16.85
C LYS A 196 -4.78 -1.33 -18.22
N ALA A 197 -4.58 -2.43 -18.96
CA ALA A 197 -5.22 -2.64 -20.26
C ALA A 197 -6.75 -2.76 -20.14
N ALA A 198 -7.25 -3.30 -19.02
CA ALA A 198 -8.67 -3.35 -18.70
C ALA A 198 -9.25 -2.01 -18.21
N GLY A 199 -8.46 -0.94 -18.15
CA GLY A 199 -8.90 0.39 -17.68
C GLY A 199 -9.06 0.50 -16.16
N ILE A 200 -8.60 -0.49 -15.39
CA ILE A 200 -8.66 -0.48 -13.93
C ILE A 200 -7.46 0.28 -13.37
N THR A 201 -7.66 1.03 -12.28
CA THR A 201 -6.57 1.73 -11.61
C THR A 201 -5.61 0.73 -10.93
N THR A 202 -4.31 0.86 -11.22
CA THR A 202 -3.27 -0.01 -10.64
C THR A 202 -2.89 0.42 -9.23
N CYS A 203 -2.89 -0.54 -8.30
CA CYS A 203 -2.33 -0.39 -6.95
C CYS A 203 -1.17 -1.37 -6.78
N SER A 204 0.06 -0.88 -6.66
CA SER A 204 1.24 -1.73 -6.55
C SER A 204 2.35 -1.00 -5.81
N GLY A 205 3.01 -1.68 -4.88
CA GLY A 205 4.18 -1.15 -4.21
C GLY A 205 5.10 -2.27 -3.75
N GLY A 206 5.67 -2.14 -2.56
CA GLY A 206 6.63 -3.10 -2.04
C GLY A 206 6.59 -3.29 -0.52
N ILE A 207 7.49 -4.14 -0.07
CA ILE A 207 7.78 -4.41 1.34
C ILE A 207 9.24 -4.04 1.56
N ILE A 208 9.49 -3.19 2.54
CA ILE A 208 10.82 -2.69 2.85
C ILE A 208 11.35 -3.41 4.08
N GLY A 209 12.64 -3.74 4.10
CA GLY A 209 13.31 -4.41 5.22
C GLY A 209 13.30 -5.94 5.13
N MET A 210 13.18 -6.51 3.94
CA MET A 210 13.34 -7.94 3.64
C MET A 210 14.81 -8.37 3.48
N GLY A 211 15.76 -7.45 3.69
CA GLY A 211 17.19 -7.67 3.45
C GLY A 211 17.65 -7.20 2.06
N GLU A 212 16.77 -6.52 1.33
CA GLU A 212 17.09 -5.88 0.05
C GLU A 212 18.04 -4.69 0.24
N SER A 213 18.83 -4.38 -0.79
CA SER A 213 19.74 -3.25 -0.77
C SER A 213 19.02 -1.91 -1.01
N ASP A 214 19.72 -0.80 -0.76
CA ASP A 214 19.21 0.54 -1.11
C ASP A 214 18.96 0.69 -2.61
N ASP A 215 19.73 0.01 -3.46
CA ASP A 215 19.46 -0.04 -4.89
C ASP A 215 18.16 -0.75 -5.21
N ASP A 216 17.88 -1.87 -4.55
CA ASP A 216 16.64 -2.61 -4.78
C ASP A 216 15.40 -1.77 -4.44
N ILE A 217 15.50 -0.94 -3.39
CA ILE A 217 14.44 0.00 -3.00
C ILE A 217 14.27 1.10 -4.06
N ILE A 218 15.37 1.63 -4.60
CA ILE A 218 15.36 2.62 -5.68
C ILE A 218 14.76 2.00 -6.95
N ASP A 219 15.20 0.79 -7.32
CA ASP A 219 14.75 0.05 -8.49
C ASP A 219 13.26 -0.27 -8.41
N LEU A 220 12.76 -0.68 -7.25
CA LEU A 220 11.32 -0.81 -7.03
C LEU A 220 10.57 0.50 -7.36
N ALA A 221 11.02 1.65 -6.86
CA ALA A 221 10.36 2.93 -7.14
C ALA A 221 10.41 3.29 -8.63
N LEU A 222 11.55 3.06 -9.30
CA LEU A 222 11.72 3.30 -10.74
C LEU A 222 10.85 2.36 -11.59
N GLN A 223 10.77 1.08 -11.24
CA GLN A 223 9.90 0.09 -11.90
C GLN A 223 8.41 0.46 -11.77
N LEU A 224 7.98 0.92 -10.58
CA LEU A 224 6.62 1.41 -10.37
C LEU A 224 6.32 2.67 -11.21
N ARG A 225 7.31 3.56 -11.37
CA ARG A 225 7.23 4.74 -12.24
C ARG A 225 7.07 4.33 -13.71
N GLU A 226 7.87 3.39 -14.18
CA GLU A 226 7.84 2.88 -15.55
C GLU A 226 6.48 2.24 -15.88
N LEU A 227 5.95 1.42 -14.97
CA LEU A 227 4.63 0.81 -15.12
C LEU A 227 3.48 1.83 -15.01
N LYS A 228 3.79 3.07 -14.60
CA LYS A 228 2.84 4.16 -14.31
C LYS A 228 1.79 3.73 -13.29
N VAL A 229 2.24 3.15 -12.18
CA VAL A 229 1.36 2.77 -11.08
C VAL A 229 0.72 4.02 -10.47
N THR A 230 -0.57 3.94 -10.12
CA THR A 230 -1.32 5.10 -9.60
C THR A 230 -1.30 5.16 -8.07
N SER A 231 -1.38 4.01 -7.41
CA SER A 231 -1.46 3.88 -5.96
C SER A 231 -0.37 2.95 -5.44
N VAL A 232 0.50 3.46 -4.57
CA VAL A 232 1.78 2.86 -4.21
C VAL A 232 1.83 2.60 -2.70
N PRO A 233 1.41 1.40 -2.25
CA PRO A 233 1.56 0.99 -0.86
C PRO A 233 3.00 0.61 -0.51
N ILE A 234 3.54 1.29 0.50
CA ILE A 234 4.83 0.97 1.10
C ILE A 234 4.55 0.27 2.41
N ASN A 235 4.85 -1.03 2.41
CA ASN A 235 4.81 -1.85 3.62
C ASN A 235 6.22 -1.87 4.20
N PHE A 236 6.31 -1.92 5.52
CA PHE A 236 7.51 -2.25 6.26
C PHE A 236 7.36 -3.68 6.75
N LEU A 237 8.39 -4.51 6.57
CA LEU A 237 8.35 -5.92 6.96
C LEU A 237 7.94 -6.05 8.43
N ILE A 238 6.84 -6.75 8.69
CA ILE A 238 6.49 -7.19 10.03
C ILE A 238 7.12 -8.57 10.22
N PRO A 239 8.08 -8.75 11.14
CA PRO A 239 8.71 -10.05 11.34
C PRO A 239 7.73 -10.95 12.12
N ILE A 240 7.10 -11.90 11.42
CA ILE A 240 6.09 -12.79 12.00
C ILE A 240 6.76 -14.13 12.38
N PRO A 241 6.69 -14.56 13.65
CA PRO A 241 7.17 -15.89 14.07
C PRO A 241 6.61 -17.00 13.18
N GLY A 242 7.47 -17.92 12.76
CA GLY A 242 7.12 -19.01 11.84
C GLY A 242 7.22 -18.65 10.34
N THR A 243 7.59 -17.43 9.99
CA THR A 243 8.01 -17.10 8.61
C THR A 243 9.54 -17.20 8.47
N PRO A 244 10.08 -17.51 7.27
CA PRO A 244 11.51 -17.44 7.02
C PRO A 244 12.17 -16.09 7.41
N PHE A 245 11.44 -14.99 7.28
CA PHE A 245 11.93 -13.64 7.61
C PHE A 245 11.64 -13.20 9.06
N ALA A 246 11.24 -14.10 9.95
CA ALA A 246 10.88 -13.79 11.34
C ALA A 246 11.98 -13.08 12.15
N ARG A 247 13.25 -13.15 11.71
CA ARG A 247 14.41 -12.58 12.42
C ARG A 247 14.94 -11.28 11.83
N LEU A 248 14.44 -10.85 10.67
CA LEU A 248 14.84 -9.58 10.07
C LEU A 248 14.17 -8.44 10.82
N ASN A 249 14.93 -7.49 11.36
CA ASN A 249 14.37 -6.35 12.09
C ASN A 249 15.32 -5.14 12.04
N GLU A 250 15.65 -4.71 10.83
CA GLU A 250 16.67 -3.68 10.59
C GLU A 250 16.09 -2.27 10.46
N LEU A 251 14.77 -2.16 10.38
CA LEU A 251 14.09 -0.89 10.21
C LEU A 251 13.98 -0.11 11.52
N ASN A 252 14.05 1.21 11.37
CA ASN A 252 13.79 2.16 12.42
C ASN A 252 12.98 3.33 11.85
N PRO A 253 12.35 4.16 12.70
CA PRO A 253 11.48 5.24 12.24
C PRO A 253 12.14 6.16 11.20
N ARG A 254 13.42 6.51 11.38
CA ARG A 254 14.15 7.43 10.49
C ARG A 254 14.37 6.82 9.11
N ARG A 255 14.72 5.53 9.06
CA ARG A 255 14.85 4.79 7.79
C ARG A 255 13.53 4.74 7.03
N CYS A 256 12.43 4.43 7.72
CA CYS A 256 11.09 4.43 7.12
C CYS A 256 10.71 5.80 6.53
N LEU A 257 10.99 6.89 7.25
CA LEU A 257 10.71 8.25 6.77
C LEU A 257 11.55 8.61 5.54
N ARG A 258 12.83 8.22 5.48
CA ARG A 258 13.68 8.44 4.29
C ARG A 258 13.18 7.68 3.07
N VAL A 259 12.73 6.43 3.26
CA VAL A 259 12.13 5.65 2.18
C VAL A 259 10.86 6.32 1.66
N LEU A 260 9.99 6.82 2.55
CA LEU A 260 8.80 7.57 2.11
C LEU A 260 9.17 8.85 1.35
N CYS A 261 10.21 9.58 1.78
CA CYS A 261 10.71 10.77 1.06
C CYS A 261 11.23 10.39 -0.34
N LEU A 262 12.05 9.34 -0.43
CA LEU A 262 12.56 8.82 -1.70
C LEU A 262 11.41 8.52 -2.68
N PHE A 263 10.41 7.76 -2.22
CA PHE A 263 9.26 7.42 -3.04
C PHE A 263 8.48 8.66 -3.47
N ARG A 264 8.30 9.66 -2.59
CA ARG A 264 7.65 10.93 -2.99
C ARG A 264 8.45 11.68 -4.05
N PHE A 265 9.77 11.73 -3.97
CA PHE A 265 10.56 12.41 -5.00
C PHE A 265 10.54 11.67 -6.35
N LEU A 266 10.60 10.34 -6.34
CA LEU A 266 10.59 9.54 -7.57
C LEU A 266 9.19 9.39 -8.18
N LEU A 267 8.15 9.43 -7.35
CA LEU A 267 6.74 9.24 -7.70
C LEU A 267 5.91 10.45 -7.21
N PRO A 268 6.14 11.65 -7.80
CA PRO A 268 5.67 12.92 -7.26
C PRO A 268 4.14 13.00 -7.18
N SER A 269 3.43 12.52 -8.20
CA SER A 269 1.97 12.62 -8.33
C SER A 269 1.21 11.45 -7.72
N GLN A 270 1.86 10.30 -7.51
CA GLN A 270 1.22 9.06 -7.10
C GLN A 270 0.66 9.14 -5.69
N GLU A 271 -0.39 8.35 -5.42
CA GLU A 271 -0.85 8.11 -4.06
C GLU A 271 0.19 7.22 -3.37
N ILE A 272 0.82 7.70 -2.29
CA ILE A 272 1.75 6.91 -1.48
C ILE A 272 1.04 6.53 -0.19
N ARG A 273 0.89 5.22 0.02
CA ARG A 273 0.23 4.66 1.21
C ARG A 273 1.25 4.13 2.19
N ILE A 274 1.18 4.55 3.44
CA ILE A 274 1.87 3.86 4.53
C ILE A 274 1.00 2.66 4.91
N ALA A 275 1.47 1.47 4.58
CA ALA A 275 0.70 0.23 4.70
C ALA A 275 1.20 -0.62 5.87
N GLY A 276 1.29 -1.94 5.71
CA GLY A 276 1.67 -2.86 6.78
C GLY A 276 2.96 -2.44 7.49
N GLY A 277 3.01 -2.59 8.81
CA GLY A 277 4.20 -2.30 9.63
C GLY A 277 4.38 -0.83 10.02
N ARG A 278 3.45 0.05 9.63
CA ARG A 278 3.40 1.47 10.05
C ARG A 278 3.56 1.62 11.56
N GLU A 279 2.74 0.94 12.35
CA GLU A 279 2.69 1.04 13.81
C GLU A 279 3.99 0.53 14.45
N VAL A 280 4.52 -0.57 13.91
CA VAL A 280 5.71 -1.26 14.42
C VAL A 280 6.98 -0.42 14.22
N HIS A 281 7.12 0.16 13.03
CA HIS A 281 8.37 0.78 12.61
C HIS A 281 8.39 2.30 12.74
N LEU A 282 7.29 3.01 12.46
CA LEU A 282 7.23 4.46 12.65
C LEU A 282 6.95 4.85 14.11
N ARG A 283 6.24 4.01 14.88
CA ARG A 283 6.00 4.20 16.31
C ARG A 283 5.38 5.58 16.61
N SER A 284 6.03 6.39 17.45
CA SER A 284 5.61 7.76 17.74
C SER A 284 5.84 8.76 16.60
N LEU A 285 6.58 8.38 15.56
CA LEU A 285 6.85 9.22 14.38
C LEU A 285 5.87 8.97 13.21
N GLN A 286 4.81 8.17 13.41
CA GLN A 286 3.77 7.97 12.41
C GLN A 286 3.22 9.28 11.79
N PRO A 287 2.97 10.36 12.56
CA PRO A 287 2.52 11.63 11.99
C PRO A 287 3.49 12.22 10.96
N LEU A 288 4.80 12.05 11.16
CA LEU A 288 5.82 12.54 10.22
C LEU A 288 5.76 11.81 8.88
N GLY A 289 5.29 10.55 8.85
CA GLY A 289 5.12 9.79 7.62
C GLY A 289 4.09 10.41 6.67
N LEU A 290 3.12 11.17 7.18
CA LEU A 290 2.07 11.82 6.39
C LEU A 290 2.53 13.07 5.64
N TYR A 291 3.76 13.53 5.87
CA TYR A 291 4.36 14.63 5.13
C TYR A 291 4.81 14.21 3.72
N PRO A 292 5.48 13.05 3.55
CA PRO A 292 5.71 12.46 2.22
C PRO A 292 4.54 11.60 1.70
N ALA A 293 3.82 10.88 2.58
CA ALA A 293 2.71 10.02 2.18
C ALA A 293 1.35 10.74 2.16
N ASN A 294 0.32 10.11 1.61
CA ASN A 294 -1.02 10.71 1.53
C ASN A 294 -2.17 9.70 1.66
N SER A 295 -1.90 8.46 2.07
CA SER A 295 -2.93 7.50 2.47
C SER A 295 -2.40 6.49 3.50
N ILE A 296 -3.31 5.85 4.23
CA ILE A 296 -3.01 4.80 5.22
C ILE A 296 -4.10 3.72 5.19
N PHE A 297 -3.80 2.53 5.72
CA PHE A 297 -4.86 1.60 6.12
C PHE A 297 -5.41 1.99 7.50
N VAL A 298 -6.72 1.81 7.69
CA VAL A 298 -7.39 1.97 8.98
C VAL A 298 -7.94 0.65 9.47
N GLY A 299 -7.73 0.37 10.77
CA GLY A 299 -8.02 -0.94 11.34
C GLY A 299 -6.93 -1.96 11.02
N ASP A 300 -7.31 -3.24 11.00
CA ASP A 300 -6.35 -4.34 10.91
C ASP A 300 -5.82 -4.59 9.49
N TYR A 301 -4.69 -5.29 9.44
CA TYR A 301 -4.13 -5.84 8.20
C TYR A 301 -4.62 -7.28 8.00
N LEU A 302 -3.91 -8.07 7.17
CA LEU A 302 -4.31 -9.43 6.85
C LEU A 302 -4.32 -10.36 8.07
N THR A 303 -3.17 -10.52 8.73
CA THR A 303 -2.99 -11.41 9.88
C THR A 303 -2.34 -10.71 11.07
N THR A 304 -2.23 -9.38 11.02
CA THR A 304 -1.58 -8.58 12.04
C THR A 304 -2.49 -7.42 12.42
N PRO A 305 -2.62 -7.10 13.72
CA PRO A 305 -3.45 -5.99 14.15
C PRO A 305 -2.86 -4.66 13.67
N GLY A 306 -3.74 -3.69 13.43
CA GLY A 306 -3.37 -2.32 13.12
C GLY A 306 -3.80 -1.35 14.21
N GLN A 307 -3.54 -0.06 13.99
CA GLN A 307 -4.06 0.99 14.87
C GLN A 307 -5.59 1.12 14.71
N ALA A 308 -6.29 1.38 15.80
CA ALA A 308 -7.73 1.62 15.77
C ALA A 308 -8.06 2.86 14.91
N ALA A 309 -9.12 2.79 14.09
CA ALA A 309 -9.51 3.85 13.16
C ALA A 309 -9.72 5.23 13.85
N ARG A 310 -10.23 5.23 15.08
CA ARG A 310 -10.35 6.45 15.89
C ARG A 310 -9.00 7.11 16.16
N ARG A 311 -7.98 6.33 16.55
CA ARG A 311 -6.62 6.84 16.80
C ARG A 311 -5.97 7.36 15.52
N ASP A 312 -6.25 6.71 14.39
CA ASP A 312 -5.83 7.21 13.07
C ASP A 312 -6.44 8.57 12.74
N LEU A 313 -7.74 8.76 13.00
CA LEU A 313 -8.38 10.05 12.78
C LEU A 313 -7.84 11.13 13.73
N GLU A 314 -7.68 10.83 15.02
CA GLU A 314 -7.08 11.74 16.01
C GLU A 314 -5.68 12.17 15.55
N MET A 315 -4.84 11.22 15.12
CA MET A 315 -3.50 11.49 14.59
C MET A 315 -3.52 12.44 13.38
N LEU A 316 -4.45 12.25 12.45
CA LEU A 316 -4.59 13.12 11.27
C LEU A 316 -4.99 14.55 11.69
N GLN A 317 -5.97 14.66 12.59
CA GLN A 317 -6.47 15.94 13.09
C GLN A 317 -5.40 16.71 13.85
N ASP A 318 -4.67 16.04 14.75
CA ASP A 318 -3.58 16.64 15.54
C ASP A 318 -2.44 17.14 14.63
N ALA A 319 -2.18 16.43 13.53
CA ALA A 319 -1.17 16.82 12.54
C ALA A 319 -1.67 17.89 11.53
N GLY A 320 -2.93 18.31 11.59
CA GLY A 320 -3.52 19.30 10.69
C GLY A 320 -3.84 18.79 9.28
N PHE A 321 -3.95 17.47 9.11
CA PHE A 321 -4.40 16.84 7.87
C PHE A 321 -5.93 16.69 7.82
N ILE A 322 -6.45 16.55 6.61
CA ILE A 322 -7.88 16.46 6.35
C ILE A 322 -8.17 15.10 5.72
N LEU A 323 -9.20 14.40 6.22
CA LEU A 323 -9.61 13.13 5.64
C LEU A 323 -10.22 13.36 4.24
N GLU A 324 -9.85 12.52 3.29
CA GLU A 324 -10.43 12.53 1.94
C GLU A 324 -11.69 11.65 1.88
N ALA A 325 -12.77 12.20 1.35
CA ALA A 325 -14.01 11.48 1.07
C ALA A 325 -13.85 10.48 -0.10
N PRO A 326 -14.77 9.51 -0.26
CA PRO A 326 -14.76 8.58 -1.40
C PRO A 326 -14.69 9.26 -2.78
N ASP A 327 -15.36 10.40 -2.94
CA ASP A 327 -15.39 11.20 -4.17
C ASP A 327 -14.10 12.03 -4.40
N GLY A 328 -13.17 12.04 -3.43
CA GLY A 328 -11.92 12.79 -3.48
C GLY A 328 -11.98 14.19 -2.87
N SER A 329 -13.15 14.62 -2.40
CA SER A 329 -13.33 15.90 -1.72
C SER A 329 -12.73 15.87 -0.29
N PRO A 330 -12.29 17.00 0.26
CA PRO A 330 -11.91 17.07 1.67
C PRO A 330 -13.15 16.96 2.56
N LEU A 331 -13.17 16.03 3.51
CA LEU A 331 -14.19 15.98 4.55
C LEU A 331 -13.95 17.07 5.58
N ASP A 332 -15.02 17.72 6.05
CA ASP A 332 -14.91 18.78 7.03
C ASP A 332 -14.24 18.27 8.32
N SER A 333 -13.40 19.11 8.91
CA SER A 333 -12.53 18.83 10.07
C SER A 333 -13.24 18.28 11.32
N LYS A 334 -14.58 18.32 11.35
CA LYS A 334 -15.45 17.98 12.49
C LYS A 334 -16.15 16.61 12.35
N ILE A 335 -15.50 15.60 11.77
CA ILE A 335 -16.05 14.24 11.82
C ILE A 335 -16.17 13.82 13.28
N PRO A 336 -17.37 13.51 13.81
CA PRO A 336 -17.52 13.12 15.20
C PRO A 336 -16.81 11.79 15.46
N LEU A 337 -15.84 11.78 16.39
CA LEU A 337 -15.08 10.58 16.80
C LEU A 337 -15.99 9.43 17.26
N ASN A 338 -17.23 9.74 17.66
CA ASN A 338 -18.23 8.78 18.12
C ASN A 338 -18.79 7.86 17.02
N ARG A 339 -18.50 8.12 15.73
CA ARG A 339 -18.90 7.22 14.62
C ARG A 339 -17.87 6.12 14.32
N LEU A 340 -16.72 6.12 15.00
CA LEU A 340 -15.57 5.24 14.70
C LEU A 340 -15.23 4.25 15.82
N SER A 341 -16.14 4.06 16.79
CA SER A 341 -15.98 3.14 17.93
C SER A 341 -16.14 1.68 17.53
#